data_AF-A0A2R4FQ88-F1
#
_entry.id   AF-A0A2R4FQ88-F1
#
_cell.length_a   1.000
_cell.length_b   1.000
_cell.length_c   1.000
_cell.angle_alpha   90.00
_cell.angle_beta   90.00
_cell.angle_gamma   90.00
#
_symmetry.space_group_name_H-M   'P 1'
#
loop_
_entity.id
_entity.type
_entity.pdbx_description
1 polymer ?
#
loop_
_entity_poly.entity_id
_entity_poly.type
_entity_poly.pdbx_seq_one_letter_code
_entity_poly.pdbx_strand_id
1 'polypeptide(L)'
;MRVEFVDSQQAEHGVQPVLQALESTPAEIAPSTYYAAKSRPASARSRRDAELTVMINQIHAENYGVYGVRKIWHERHRRGVKVARCTVER
;
A
#
# COMPACT_ATOMS: atom_id res chain seq x y z
N MET A 1 -3.59 -11.64 -0.57
CA MET A 1 -2.21 -12.20 -0.61
C MET A 1 -2.04 -13.22 0.53
N ARG A 2 -1.10 -14.19 0.46
CA ARG A 2 -0.94 -15.30 1.44
C ARG A 2 -0.93 -14.85 2.92
N VAL A 3 -0.26 -13.74 3.24
CA VAL A 3 -0.21 -13.16 4.59
C VAL A 3 -1.58 -12.68 5.09
N GLU A 4 -2.38 -12.04 4.22
CA GLU A 4 -3.72 -11.55 4.57
C GLU A 4 -4.68 -12.71 4.86
N PHE A 5 -4.53 -13.83 4.14
CA PHE A 5 -5.30 -15.03 4.42
C PHE A 5 -4.97 -15.58 5.82
N VAL A 6 -3.68 -15.74 6.14
CA VAL A 6 -3.25 -16.17 7.48
C VAL A 6 -3.76 -15.20 8.55
N ASP A 7 -3.68 -13.89 8.29
CA ASP A 7 -4.19 -12.87 9.21
C ASP A 7 -5.70 -12.99 9.46
N SER A 8 -6.48 -13.37 8.44
CA SER A 8 -7.93 -13.57 8.58
C SER A 8 -8.31 -14.80 9.41
N GLN A 9 -7.46 -15.83 9.43
CA GLN A 9 -7.71 -17.11 10.09
C GLN A 9 -7.04 -17.20 11.49
N GLN A 10 -6.11 -16.30 11.80
CA GLN A 10 -5.32 -16.38 13.03
C GLN A 10 -6.16 -16.28 14.31
N ALA A 11 -7.29 -15.56 14.28
CA ALA A 11 -8.15 -15.37 15.45
C ALA A 11 -8.87 -16.66 15.86
N GLU A 12 -9.21 -17.50 14.89
CA GLU A 12 -9.95 -18.73 15.10
C GLU A 12 -9.04 -19.94 15.28
N HIS A 13 -7.94 -20.02 14.51
CA HIS A 13 -7.10 -21.22 14.44
C HIS A 13 -5.67 -21.01 14.91
N GLY A 14 -5.25 -19.76 15.16
CA GLY A 14 -3.86 -19.42 15.40
C GLY A 14 -3.00 -19.47 14.12
N VAL A 15 -1.79 -18.92 14.18
CA VAL A 15 -0.92 -18.79 13.00
C VAL A 15 -0.35 -20.15 12.57
N GLN A 16 0.26 -20.89 13.51
CA GLN A 16 0.98 -22.13 13.18
C GLN A 16 0.10 -23.22 12.57
N PRO A 17 -1.13 -23.48 13.06
CA PRO A 17 -2.01 -24.47 12.44
C PRO A 17 -2.42 -24.10 11.00
N VAL A 18 -2.63 -22.81 10.75
CA VAL A 18 -2.95 -22.32 9.39
C VAL A 18 -1.75 -22.48 8.47
N LEU A 19 -0.53 -22.18 8.93
CA LEU A 19 0.68 -22.40 8.13
C LEU A 19 0.85 -23.87 7.75
N GLN A 20 0.65 -24.78 8.71
CA GLN A 20 0.74 -26.23 8.48
C GLN A 20 -0.30 -26.71 7.46
N ALA A 21 -1.53 -26.20 7.52
CA ALA A 21 -2.57 -26.50 6.55
C ALA A 21 -2.23 -26.01 5.12
N LEU A 22 -1.38 -25.00 4.98
CA LEU A 22 -0.99 -24.43 3.70
C LEU A 22 0.23 -25.12 3.06
N GLU A 23 1.02 -25.92 3.80
CA GLU A 23 2.27 -26.53 3.33
C GLU A 23 2.12 -27.34 2.04
N SER A 24 1.00 -28.03 1.86
CA SER A 24 0.74 -28.87 0.67
C SER A 24 -0.05 -28.14 -0.43
N THR A 25 -0.17 -26.82 -0.34
CA THR A 25 -0.99 -26.01 -1.25
C THR A 25 -0.12 -25.01 -2.04
N PRO A 26 -0.60 -24.50 -3.19
CA PRO A 26 0.05 -23.38 -3.88
C PRO A 26 0.17 -22.09 -3.04
N ALA A 27 -0.47 -22.04 -1.87
CA ALA A 27 -0.45 -20.93 -0.93
C ALA A 27 0.54 -21.13 0.23
N GLU A 28 1.44 -22.12 0.17
CA GLU A 28 2.51 -22.35 1.14
C GLU A 28 3.29 -21.06 1.47
N ILE A 29 3.52 -20.82 2.75
CA ILE A 29 4.30 -19.69 3.24
C ILE A 29 5.11 -20.11 4.46
N ALA A 30 6.43 -19.91 4.40
CA ALA A 30 7.30 -20.21 5.53
C ALA A 30 6.98 -19.29 6.73
N PRO A 31 7.03 -19.79 7.99
CA PRO A 31 6.79 -18.99 9.19
C PRO A 31 7.68 -17.73 9.25
N SER A 32 8.96 -17.86 8.91
CA SER A 32 9.90 -16.73 8.84
C SER A 32 9.44 -15.65 7.85
N THR A 33 8.86 -16.05 6.72
CA THR A 33 8.33 -15.13 5.71
C THR A 33 7.09 -14.39 6.21
N TYR A 34 6.19 -15.09 6.91
CA TYR A 34 5.02 -14.48 7.53
C TYR A 34 5.42 -13.40 8.55
N TYR A 35 6.27 -13.75 9.52
CA TYR A 35 6.70 -12.78 10.54
C TYR A 35 7.58 -11.66 9.98
N ALA A 36 8.42 -11.95 8.97
CA ALA A 36 9.15 -10.92 8.26
C ALA A 36 8.20 -9.94 7.55
N ALA A 37 7.14 -10.42 6.91
CA ALA A 37 6.15 -9.55 6.29
C ALA A 37 5.41 -8.67 7.31
N LYS A 38 5.09 -9.21 8.51
CA LYS A 38 4.43 -8.44 9.58
C LYS A 38 5.31 -7.36 10.20
N SER A 39 6.62 -7.61 10.30
CA SER A 39 7.59 -6.69 10.93
C SER A 39 8.24 -5.72 9.94
N ARG A 40 8.12 -5.97 8.63
CA ARG A 40 8.79 -5.16 7.62
C ARG A 40 8.26 -3.73 7.64
N PRO A 41 9.12 -2.72 7.86
CA PRO A 41 8.69 -1.33 7.78
C PRO A 41 8.27 -0.98 6.34
N ALA A 42 7.35 -0.03 6.22
CA ALA A 42 6.95 0.50 4.92
C ALA A 42 8.18 0.97 4.12
N SER A 43 8.27 0.52 2.87
CA SER A 43 9.39 0.89 2.00
C SER A 43 9.46 2.42 1.85
N ALA A 44 10.65 2.96 1.60
CA ALA A 44 10.80 4.40 1.34
C ALA A 44 9.96 4.87 0.14
N ARG A 45 9.63 3.97 -0.79
CA ARG A 45 8.69 4.24 -1.89
C ARG A 45 7.25 4.31 -1.39
N SER A 46 6.79 3.30 -0.63
CA SER A 46 5.44 3.24 -0.08
C SER A 46 5.13 4.45 0.81
N ARG A 47 6.11 4.90 1.60
CA ARG A 47 5.97 6.12 2.41
C ARG A 47 5.78 7.36 1.54
N ARG A 48 6.64 7.56 0.54
CA ARG A 48 6.52 8.68 -0.41
C ARG A 48 5.20 8.65 -1.20
N ASP A 49 4.75 7.47 -1.62
CA ASP A 49 3.50 7.31 -2.37
C ASP A 49 2.28 7.60 -1.47
N ALA A 50 2.32 7.24 -0.19
CA ALA A 50 1.29 7.61 0.79
C ALA A 50 1.23 9.12 1.02
N GLU A 51 2.39 9.77 1.24
CA GLU A 51 2.48 11.24 1.35
C GLU A 51 1.97 11.95 0.10
N LEU A 52 2.30 11.42 -1.08
CA LEU A 52 1.83 11.94 -2.36
C LEU A 52 0.31 11.81 -2.50
N THR A 53 -0.25 10.66 -2.15
CA THR A 53 -1.70 10.40 -2.20
C THR A 53 -2.47 11.38 -1.32
N VAL A 54 -1.98 11.66 -0.11
CA VAL A 54 -2.60 12.65 0.79
C VAL A 54 -2.64 14.04 0.14
N MET A 55 -1.52 14.48 -0.45
CA MET A 55 -1.45 15.78 -1.12
C MET A 55 -2.34 15.88 -2.36
N ILE A 56 -2.40 14.80 -3.16
CA ILE A 56 -3.28 14.71 -4.34
C ILE A 56 -4.74 14.84 -3.91
N ASN A 57 -5.15 14.08 -2.88
CA ASN A 57 -6.51 14.11 -2.36
C ASN A 57 -6.89 15.48 -1.79
N GLN A 58 -5.95 16.14 -1.11
CA GLN A 58 -6.15 17.49 -0.62
C GLN A 58 -6.36 18.49 -1.77
N ILE A 59 -5.48 18.50 -2.77
CA ILE A 59 -5.63 19.35 -3.96
C ILE A 59 -6.96 19.07 -4.67
N HIS A 60 -7.33 17.80 -4.79
CA HIS A 60 -8.57 17.39 -5.42
C HIS A 60 -9.79 17.95 -4.66
N ALA A 61 -9.83 17.79 -3.34
CA ALA A 61 -10.90 18.28 -2.48
C ALA A 61 -10.99 19.82 -2.48
N GLU A 62 -9.85 20.51 -2.37
CA GLU A 62 -9.77 21.99 -2.43
C GLU A 62 -10.30 22.56 -3.75
N ASN A 63 -10.25 21.79 -4.83
CA ASN A 63 -10.74 22.18 -6.16
C ASN A 63 -12.05 21.47 -6.52
N TYR A 64 -12.90 21.18 -5.53
CA TYR A 64 -14.24 20.61 -5.68
C TYR A 64 -14.28 19.26 -6.39
N GLY A 65 -13.17 18.52 -6.42
CA GLY A 65 -13.05 17.26 -7.14
C GLY A 65 -13.04 17.37 -8.67
N VAL A 66 -12.86 18.58 -9.21
CA VAL A 66 -12.87 18.81 -10.68
C VAL A 66 -11.46 18.65 -11.28
N TYR A 67 -10.43 18.65 -10.44
CA TYR A 67 -9.05 18.58 -10.91
C TYR A 67 -8.66 17.14 -11.26
N GLY A 68 -8.67 16.83 -12.56
CA GLY A 68 -8.01 15.62 -13.05
C GLY A 68 -6.47 15.69 -12.95
N VAL A 69 -5.80 14.60 -13.29
CA VAL A 69 -4.35 14.41 -13.11
C VAL A 69 -3.51 15.58 -13.62
N ARG A 70 -3.80 16.09 -14.83
CA ARG A 70 -3.06 17.22 -15.41
C ARG A 70 -3.11 18.47 -14.51
N LYS A 71 -4.29 18.82 -13.97
CA LYS A 71 -4.46 20.00 -13.13
C LYS A 71 -3.81 19.79 -11.76
N ILE A 72 -3.94 18.59 -11.19
CA ILE A 72 -3.26 18.22 -9.93
C ILE A 72 -1.74 18.33 -10.09
N TRP A 73 -1.17 17.81 -11.18
CA TRP A 73 0.27 17.88 -11.44
C TRP A 73 0.78 19.33 -11.51
N HIS A 74 0.07 20.21 -12.23
CA HIS A 74 0.42 21.63 -12.28
C HIS A 74 0.28 22.31 -10.92
N GLU A 75 -0.80 22.06 -10.18
CA GLU A 75 -1.05 22.65 -8.88
C GLU A 75 0.02 22.24 -7.86
N ARG A 76 0.41 20.96 -7.87
CA ARG A 76 1.48 20.45 -7.01
C ARG A 76 2.83 21.08 -7.34
N HIS A 77 3.13 21.25 -8.63
CA HIS A 77 4.33 21.94 -9.07
C HIS A 77 4.34 23.41 -8.62
N ARG A 78 3.19 24.10 -8.63
CA ARG A 78 3.06 25.48 -8.11
C ARG A 78 3.34 25.55 -6.60
N ARG A 79 2.96 24.52 -5.85
CA ARG A 79 3.27 24.37 -4.41
C ARG A 79 4.71 23.95 -4.12
N GLY A 80 5.58 23.92 -5.14
CA GLY A 80 7.01 23.64 -5.00
C GLY A 80 7.39 22.17 -4.98
N VAL A 81 6.43 21.25 -5.15
CA VAL A 81 6.70 19.81 -5.03
C VAL A 81 6.75 19.14 -6.39
N LYS A 82 7.98 18.83 -6.83
CA LYS A 82 8.26 18.29 -8.16
C LYS A 82 8.17 16.76 -8.17
N VAL A 83 7.23 16.23 -8.94
CA VAL A 83 7.18 14.80 -9.34
C VAL A 83 6.86 14.68 -10.81
N ALA A 84 7.27 13.55 -11.38
CA ALA A 84 6.85 13.15 -12.71
C ALA A 84 5.32 13.02 -12.75
N ARG A 85 4.73 13.44 -13.88
CA ARG A 85 3.29 13.34 -14.13
C ARG A 85 2.78 11.91 -14.00
N CYS A 86 3.55 10.94 -14.51
CA CYS A 86 3.22 9.51 -14.42
C CYS A 86 3.16 8.98 -12.97
N THR A 87 3.75 9.69 -12.00
CA THR A 87 3.62 9.34 -10.57
C THR A 87 2.29 9.80 -9.99
N VAL A 88 1.66 10.82 -10.59
CA VAL A 88 0.31 11.30 -10.22
C VAL A 88 -0.79 10.44 -10.89
N GLU A 89 -0.48 9.82 -12.03
CA GLU A 89 -1.41 8.98 -12.81
C GLU A 89 -1.49 7.53 -12.31
N ARG A 90 -0.55 7.08 -11.47
CA ARG A 90 -0.44 5.70 -10.98
C ARG A 90 -1.42 5.42 -9.86
#